data_AF-A0A1B6D9Q5-F1
#
_entry.id   AF-A0A1B6D9Q5-F1
#
_cell.length_a   1.000
_cell.length_b   1.000
_cell.length_c   1.000
_cell.angle_alpha   90.00
_cell.angle_beta   90.00
_cell.angle_gamma   90.00
#
_symmetry.space_group_name_H-M   'P 1'
#
loop_
_entity.id
_entity.type
_entity.pdbx_description
1 polymer ?
#
loop_
_entity_poly.entity_id
_entity_poly.type
_entity_poly.pdbx_seq_one_letter_code
_entity_poly.pdbx_strand_id
1 'polypeptide(L)'
;MSNKVFFLLCVKAVYGIGNLSYGRVSARFGREVRNFSNIHKDNAVTIFSKMGDDTNLNERFVKDIINQNNVAVFSKTTCPFCKKVKQLFDDLKISYYALELDQIGDNGPILQDTLQNLSGQRTVPNVFIKGHHVGGCDKTLSAHADGRLFDMLEGSFKNYDFDLIVIGGGSGGLAASKEAAGFGKKVAVCDFVKPTPLGTT
;
A
#
# COMPACT_ATOMS: atom_id res chain seq x y z
N MET A 1 13.78 8.21 -3.66
CA MET A 1 14.39 6.89 -3.87
C MET A 1 13.30 5.87 -3.67
N SER A 2 12.73 5.36 -4.75
CA SER A 2 11.56 4.48 -4.70
C SER A 2 12.00 3.03 -4.55
N ASN A 3 11.60 2.38 -3.45
CA ASN A 3 11.82 0.96 -3.23
C ASN A 3 10.94 0.14 -4.18
N LYS A 4 11.49 -0.21 -5.35
CA LYS A 4 10.90 -1.22 -6.24
C LYS A 4 11.38 -2.59 -5.79
N VAL A 5 10.47 -3.38 -5.24
CA VAL A 5 10.68 -4.82 -4.98
C VAL A 5 10.85 -5.51 -6.33
N PHE A 6 12.05 -5.99 -6.62
CA PHE A 6 12.38 -6.68 -7.86
C PHE A 6 12.06 -8.17 -7.70
N PHE A 7 10.84 -8.56 -8.08
CA PHE A 7 10.47 -9.98 -8.15
C PHE A 7 11.08 -10.58 -9.42
N LEU A 8 12.33 -11.05 -9.35
CA LEU A 8 12.94 -11.82 -10.44
C LEU A 8 12.47 -13.27 -10.33
N LEU A 9 11.27 -13.55 -10.85
CA LEU A 9 10.79 -14.91 -11.04
C LEU A 9 11.57 -15.53 -12.22
N CYS A 10 12.71 -16.17 -11.95
CA CYS A 10 13.41 -16.97 -12.95
C CYS A 10 12.68 -18.32 -13.12
N VAL A 11 11.51 -18.32 -13.78
CA VAL A 11 10.88 -19.56 -14.23
C VAL A 11 11.38 -19.86 -15.64
N LYS A 12 12.44 -20.67 -15.73
CA LYS A 12 12.62 -21.64 -16.83
C LYS A 12 13.81 -22.55 -16.55
N ALA A 13 13.53 -23.81 -16.22
CA ALA A 13 14.31 -24.97 -16.70
C ALA A 13 13.75 -26.30 -16.15
N VAL A 14 12.66 -26.81 -16.73
CA VAL A 14 12.51 -28.26 -16.98
C VAL A 14 11.70 -28.43 -18.26
N TYR A 15 12.40 -28.57 -19.39
CA TYR A 15 12.15 -29.41 -20.57
C TYR A 15 13.04 -28.88 -21.70
N GLY A 16 13.83 -29.79 -22.27
CA GLY A 16 15.06 -29.49 -22.96
C GLY A 16 14.94 -29.03 -24.42
N ILE A 17 16.13 -29.04 -25.03
CA ILE A 17 16.50 -28.83 -26.44
C ILE A 17 16.47 -27.37 -26.94
N GLY A 18 17.67 -26.84 -27.26
CA GLY A 18 17.85 -25.76 -28.25
C GLY A 18 18.50 -24.48 -27.73
N ASN A 19 19.62 -24.11 -28.36
CA ASN A 19 20.43 -22.91 -28.13
C ASN A 19 19.60 -21.63 -27.92
N LEU A 20 19.91 -20.86 -26.86
CA LEU A 20 19.34 -19.53 -26.66
C LEU A 20 20.42 -18.45 -26.80
N SER A 21 20.35 -17.74 -27.92
CA SER A 21 21.06 -16.49 -28.15
C SER A 21 20.61 -15.43 -27.13
N TYR A 22 21.55 -14.63 -26.61
CA TYR A 22 21.26 -13.51 -25.71
C TYR A 22 20.47 -12.42 -26.45
N GLY A 23 19.15 -12.54 -26.44
CA GLY A 23 18.22 -11.53 -26.93
C GLY A 23 17.91 -10.50 -25.85
N ARG A 24 18.24 -9.23 -26.11
CA ARG A 24 17.92 -8.06 -25.29
C ARG A 24 16.38 -7.88 -25.27
N VAL A 25 15.69 -8.42 -24.25
CA VAL A 25 14.24 -8.22 -24.10
C VAL A 25 13.98 -6.88 -23.40
N SER A 26 13.69 -5.86 -24.20
CA SER A 26 13.02 -4.65 -23.74
C SER A 26 11.56 -4.99 -23.41
N ALA A 27 11.20 -4.97 -22.13
CA ALA A 27 9.81 -5.11 -21.72
C ALA A 27 9.07 -3.78 -21.95
N ARG A 28 8.33 -3.71 -23.07
CA ARG A 28 7.36 -2.65 -23.34
C ARG A 28 6.15 -2.82 -22.42
N PHE A 29 5.69 -1.67 -21.92
CA PHE A 29 4.55 -1.49 -21.03
C PHE A 29 3.21 -1.60 -21.78
N GLY A 30 2.24 -2.29 -21.20
CA GLY A 30 0.80 -2.14 -21.48
C GLY A 30 0.15 -3.15 -22.44
N ARG A 31 -0.68 -4.06 -21.93
CA ARG A 31 -2.15 -3.91 -21.91
C ARG A 31 -2.86 -5.14 -21.31
N GLU A 32 -3.87 -4.81 -20.53
CA GLU A 32 -5.00 -5.55 -19.98
C GLU A 32 -5.52 -6.76 -20.77
N VAL A 33 -5.76 -7.89 -20.07
CA VAL A 33 -6.92 -8.75 -20.32
C VAL A 33 -7.39 -9.37 -19.00
N ARG A 34 -8.63 -9.04 -18.64
CA ARG A 34 -9.40 -9.63 -17.53
C ARG A 34 -9.80 -11.06 -17.92
N ASN A 35 -9.82 -11.98 -16.96
CA ASN A 35 -10.89 -12.96 -16.78
C ASN A 35 -10.58 -13.86 -15.58
N PHE A 36 -11.28 -13.64 -14.47
CA PHE A 36 -11.62 -14.69 -13.52
C PHE A 36 -13.13 -14.66 -13.33
N SER A 37 -13.82 -15.42 -14.17
CA SER A 37 -15.20 -15.82 -13.98
C SER A 37 -15.27 -16.84 -12.84
N ASN A 38 -16.20 -16.60 -11.92
CA ASN A 38 -16.72 -17.50 -10.88
C ASN A 38 -16.10 -17.35 -9.48
N ILE A 39 -16.50 -16.28 -8.79
CA ILE A 39 -16.77 -16.32 -7.35
C ILE A 39 -18.19 -15.77 -7.13
N HIS A 40 -19.11 -16.70 -6.92
CA HIS A 40 -20.46 -16.64 -6.31
C HIS A 40 -21.28 -15.33 -6.34
N LYS A 41 -22.47 -15.46 -6.94
CA LYS A 41 -23.56 -14.49 -7.11
C LYS A 41 -24.34 -14.11 -5.84
N ASP A 42 -23.76 -14.22 -4.64
CA ASP A 42 -24.53 -14.07 -3.39
C ASP A 42 -24.36 -12.73 -2.66
N ASN A 43 -23.58 -11.78 -3.20
CA ASN A 43 -23.41 -10.45 -2.57
C ASN A 43 -24.08 -9.28 -3.33
N ALA A 44 -24.91 -9.56 -4.34
CA ALA A 44 -25.69 -8.54 -5.04
C ALA A 44 -26.96 -8.11 -4.28
N VAL A 45 -27.28 -8.74 -3.14
CA VAL A 45 -28.47 -8.47 -2.34
C VAL A 45 -28.08 -8.20 -0.87
N THR A 46 -27.26 -7.18 -0.64
CA THR A 46 -27.21 -6.49 0.67
C THR A 46 -26.80 -5.01 0.53
N ILE A 47 -27.05 -4.40 -0.63
CA ILE A 47 -26.92 -2.95 -0.84
C ILE A 47 -28.31 -2.26 -0.82
N PHE A 48 -29.41 -3.03 -0.77
CA PHE A 48 -30.79 -2.53 -0.79
C PHE A 48 -31.58 -2.81 0.50
N SER A 49 -30.94 -2.72 1.67
CA SER A 49 -31.65 -2.81 2.95
C SER A 49 -31.09 -1.84 3.99
N LYS A 50 -31.30 -0.54 3.73
CA LYS A 50 -31.81 0.42 4.72
C LYS A 50 -32.01 1.77 4.04
N MET A 51 -33.24 2.03 3.65
CA MET A 51 -33.77 3.37 3.43
C MET A 51 -33.98 3.99 4.81
N GLY A 52 -33.27 5.07 5.07
CA GLY A 52 -33.29 5.82 6.33
C GLY A 52 -31.87 6.09 6.79
N ASP A 53 -31.43 7.34 6.58
CA ASP A 53 -30.32 8.04 7.25
C ASP A 53 -29.28 8.63 6.27
N ASP A 54 -29.50 9.85 5.78
CA ASP A 54 -28.55 10.60 4.95
C ASP A 54 -27.17 10.79 5.63
N THR A 55 -27.10 10.66 6.96
CA THR A 55 -25.82 10.71 7.70
C THR A 55 -24.92 9.50 7.39
N ASN A 56 -25.52 8.34 7.10
CA ASN A 56 -24.78 7.11 6.80
C ASN A 56 -24.06 7.16 5.42
N LEU A 57 -24.60 7.90 4.45
CA LEU A 57 -23.98 8.06 3.13
C LEU A 57 -22.71 8.91 3.20
N ASN A 58 -22.77 10.02 3.93
CA ASN A 58 -21.62 10.92 4.12
C ASN A 58 -20.51 10.23 4.93
N GLU A 59 -20.88 9.44 5.96
CA GLU A 59 -19.92 8.61 6.70
C GLU A 59 -19.21 7.59 5.80
N ARG A 60 -19.97 6.88 4.96
CA ARG A 60 -19.42 5.91 4.01
C ARG A 60 -18.46 6.59 3.05
N PHE A 61 -18.86 7.73 2.49
CA PHE A 61 -18.01 8.51 1.59
C PHE A 61 -16.67 8.91 2.24
N VAL A 62 -16.71 9.42 3.48
CA VAL A 62 -15.50 9.76 4.24
C VAL A 62 -14.63 8.53 4.50
N LYS A 63 -15.25 7.42 4.93
CA LYS A 63 -14.55 6.14 5.17
C LYS A 63 -13.93 5.58 3.89
N ASP A 64 -14.63 5.68 2.75
CA ASP A 64 -14.14 5.20 1.46
C ASP A 64 -12.90 5.99 1.02
N ILE A 65 -12.92 7.32 1.16
CA ILE A 65 -11.74 8.16 0.90
C ILE A 65 -10.57 7.75 1.80
N ILE A 66 -10.82 7.53 3.09
CA ILE A 66 -9.79 7.14 4.05
C ILE A 66 -9.22 5.74 3.73
N ASN A 67 -10.04 4.81 3.25
CA ASN A 67 -9.62 3.44 2.94
C ASN A 67 -8.92 3.34 1.57
N GLN A 68 -9.30 4.16 0.61
CA GLN A 68 -8.68 4.18 -0.73
C GLN A 68 -7.31 4.86 -0.73
N ASN A 69 -7.06 5.78 0.23
CA ASN A 69 -5.85 6.57 0.28
C ASN A 69 -4.98 6.21 1.49
N ASN A 70 -3.67 6.05 1.28
CA ASN A 70 -2.73 5.81 2.38
C ASN A 70 -2.66 7.00 3.34
N VAL A 71 -2.77 8.22 2.81
CA VAL A 71 -2.84 9.46 3.58
C VAL A 71 -3.99 10.29 3.04
N ALA A 72 -4.96 10.59 3.89
CA ALA A 72 -6.09 11.46 3.58
C ALA A 72 -6.04 12.69 4.50
N VAL A 73 -6.14 13.87 3.90
CA VAL A 73 -6.07 15.17 4.59
C VAL A 73 -7.35 15.94 4.29
N PHE A 74 -8.16 16.17 5.31
CA PHE A 74 -9.32 17.05 5.21
C PHE A 74 -8.89 18.48 5.55
N SER A 75 -9.03 19.39 4.59
CA SER A 75 -8.57 20.77 4.70
C SER A 75 -9.63 21.78 4.23
N LYS A 76 -9.31 23.06 4.39
CA LYS A 76 -10.02 24.19 3.78
C LYS A 76 -9.01 25.11 3.12
N THR A 77 -9.34 25.66 1.95
CA THR A 77 -8.43 26.53 1.19
C THR A 77 -8.03 27.80 1.95
N THR A 78 -8.91 28.33 2.79
CA THR A 78 -8.72 29.55 3.58
C THR A 78 -7.88 29.34 4.85
N CYS A 79 -7.49 28.10 5.20
CA CYS A 79 -6.82 27.80 6.45
C CYS A 79 -5.29 27.78 6.33
N PRO A 80 -4.54 28.56 7.13
CA PRO A 80 -3.07 28.57 7.09
C PRO A 80 -2.43 27.29 7.66
N PHE A 81 -3.07 26.64 8.64
CA PHE A 81 -2.56 25.40 9.24
C PHE A 81 -2.62 24.22 8.26
N CYS A 82 -3.62 24.21 7.37
CA CYS A 82 -3.72 23.21 6.32
C CYS A 82 -2.55 23.31 5.34
N LYS A 83 -2.13 24.53 4.97
CA LYS A 83 -0.96 24.75 4.09
C LYS A 83 0.33 24.21 4.70
N LYS A 84 0.53 24.40 6.02
CA LYS A 84 1.70 23.86 6.73
C LYS A 84 1.77 22.33 6.68
N VAL A 85 0.64 21.65 6.89
CA VAL A 85 0.58 20.18 6.84
C VAL A 85 0.86 19.66 5.43
N LYS A 86 0.30 20.32 4.40
CA LYS A 86 0.57 19.97 3.00
C LYS A 86 2.04 20.13 2.64
N GLN A 87 2.62 21.27 3.02
CA GLN A 87 4.04 21.54 2.81
C GLN A 87 4.92 20.50 3.50
N LEU A 88 4.58 20.10 4.74
CA LEU A 88 5.29 19.02 5.43
C LEU A 88 5.25 17.71 4.62
N PHE A 89 4.08 17.31 4.11
CA PHE A 89 4.00 16.10 3.29
C PHE A 89 4.75 16.22 1.94
N ASP A 90 4.75 17.41 1.34
CA ASP A 90 5.49 17.71 0.11
C ASP A 90 7.02 17.64 0.34
N ASP A 91 7.51 18.23 1.43
CA ASP A 91 8.93 18.20 1.83
C ASP A 91 9.40 16.76 2.06
N LEU A 92 8.53 15.93 2.66
CA LEU A 92 8.77 14.50 2.89
C LEU A 92 8.52 13.63 1.65
N LYS A 93 8.03 14.21 0.54
CA LYS A 93 7.69 13.51 -0.71
C LYS A 93 6.69 12.37 -0.52
N ILE A 94 5.74 12.54 0.39
CA ILE A 94 4.67 11.58 0.67
C ILE A 94 3.47 11.92 -0.22
N SER A 95 2.93 10.93 -0.91
CA SER A 95 1.67 11.11 -1.66
C SER A 95 0.49 11.15 -0.68
N TYR A 96 -0.30 12.21 -0.76
CA TYR A 96 -1.51 12.39 0.04
C TYR A 96 -2.69 12.83 -0.83
N TYR A 97 -3.90 12.48 -0.38
CA TYR A 97 -5.14 12.99 -0.94
C TYR A 97 -5.69 14.11 -0.05
N ALA A 98 -5.87 15.30 -0.60
CA ALA A 98 -6.45 16.43 0.12
C ALA A 98 -7.89 16.69 -0.33
N LEU A 99 -8.83 16.62 0.61
CA LEU A 99 -10.22 16.98 0.38
C LEU A 99 -10.49 18.38 0.95
N GLU A 100 -10.79 19.33 0.08
CA GLU A 100 -11.12 20.71 0.45
C GLU A 100 -12.62 20.82 0.73
N LEU A 101 -12.99 20.97 2.00
CA LEU A 101 -14.38 20.99 2.44
C LEU A 101 -15.16 22.22 1.94
N ASP A 102 -14.47 23.31 1.63
CA ASP A 102 -15.06 24.54 1.09
C ASP A 102 -15.43 24.43 -0.40
N GLN A 103 -14.82 23.50 -1.14
CA GLN A 103 -15.13 23.29 -2.56
C GLN A 103 -16.36 22.42 -2.79
N ILE A 104 -16.83 21.72 -1.76
CA ILE A 104 -17.98 20.79 -1.82
C ILE A 104 -19.31 21.51 -1.52
N GLY A 105 -19.30 22.84 -1.36
CA GLY A 105 -20.50 23.65 -1.13
C GLY A 105 -21.25 23.25 0.14
N ASP A 106 -22.56 23.00 0.00
CA ASP A 106 -23.48 22.70 1.11
C ASP A 106 -23.15 21.41 1.87
N ASN A 107 -22.38 20.49 1.27
CA ASN A 107 -21.95 19.27 1.93
C ASN A 107 -20.77 19.49 2.89
N GLY A 108 -20.04 20.61 2.78
CA GLY A 108 -18.88 20.91 3.61
C GLY A 108 -19.17 20.87 5.13
N PRO A 109 -20.19 21.59 5.63
CA PRO A 109 -20.59 21.54 7.04
C PRO A 109 -21.02 20.15 7.51
N ILE A 110 -21.74 19.40 6.67
CA ILE A 110 -22.22 18.04 6.98
C ILE A 110 -21.04 17.08 7.13
N LEU A 111 -20.04 17.16 6.24
CA LEU A 111 -18.80 16.39 6.37
C LEU A 111 -18.01 16.78 7.63
N GLN A 112 -18.03 18.05 8.05
CA GLN A 112 -17.39 18.44 9.30
C GLN A 112 -18.05 17.80 10.53
N ASP A 113 -19.38 17.74 10.57
CA ASP A 113 -20.11 17.07 11.65
C ASP A 113 -19.84 15.56 11.63
N THR A 114 -19.80 14.97 10.43
CA THR A 114 -19.45 13.57 10.23
C THR A 114 -18.04 13.26 10.72
N LEU A 115 -17.06 14.10 10.36
CA LEU A 115 -15.68 13.98 10.84
C LEU A 115 -15.58 14.13 12.35
N GLN A 116 -16.41 15.00 12.96
CA GLN A 116 -16.47 15.12 14.42
C GLN A 116 -16.94 13.82 15.07
N ASN A 117 -17.96 13.16 14.51
CA ASN A 117 -18.45 11.88 15.03
C ASN A 117 -17.42 10.75 14.87
N LEU A 118 -16.69 10.72 13.75
CA LEU A 118 -15.70 9.67 13.46
C LEU A 118 -14.38 9.85 14.21
N SER A 119 -13.87 11.08 14.27
CA SER A 119 -12.52 11.38 14.76
C SER A 119 -12.50 12.04 16.13
N GLY A 120 -13.65 12.50 16.61
CA GLY A 120 -13.77 13.38 17.78
C GLY A 120 -13.37 14.84 17.51
N GLN A 121 -12.98 15.18 16.27
CA GLN A 121 -12.42 16.49 15.92
C GLN A 121 -13.15 17.12 14.71
N ARG A 122 -13.78 18.28 14.95
CA ARG A 122 -14.42 19.10 13.91
C ARG A 122 -13.44 20.04 13.18
N THR A 123 -12.31 20.33 13.82
CA THR A 123 -11.32 21.31 13.34
C THR A 123 -10.50 20.77 12.18
N VAL A 124 -10.26 21.64 11.19
CA VAL A 124 -9.31 21.38 10.09
C VAL A 124 -7.94 21.98 10.44
N PRO A 125 -6.82 21.38 10.02
CA PRO A 125 -6.72 20.13 9.26
C PRO A 125 -7.10 18.91 10.09
N ASN A 126 -7.65 17.88 9.43
CA ASN A 126 -7.87 16.56 10.03
C ASN A 126 -7.17 15.51 9.15
N VAL A 127 -6.21 14.79 9.73
CA VAL A 127 -5.30 13.90 9.01
C VAL A 127 -5.55 12.45 9.41
N PHE A 128 -5.70 11.60 8.39
CA PHE A 128 -5.82 10.15 8.51
C PHE A 128 -4.69 9.47 7.74
N ILE A 129 -4.10 8.44 8.34
CA ILE A 129 -3.07 7.61 7.74
C ILE A 129 -3.54 6.16 7.84
N LYS A 130 -3.79 5.50 6.70
CA LYS A 130 -4.24 4.10 6.59
C LYS A 130 -5.44 3.76 7.49
N GLY A 131 -6.47 4.59 7.49
CA GLY A 131 -7.61 4.39 8.39
C GLY A 131 -7.43 4.93 9.80
N HIS A 132 -6.20 5.20 10.25
CA HIS A 132 -5.94 5.69 11.60
C HIS A 132 -5.98 7.22 11.66
N HIS A 133 -6.75 7.77 12.59
CA HIS A 133 -6.83 9.21 12.84
C HIS A 133 -5.57 9.70 13.58
N VAL A 134 -4.82 10.63 12.97
CA VAL A 134 -3.63 11.23 13.59
C VAL A 134 -4.00 12.49 14.36
N GLY A 135 -4.87 13.32 13.79
CA GLY A 135 -5.32 14.57 14.39
C GLY A 135 -5.08 15.81 13.53
N GLY A 136 -4.90 16.94 14.21
CA GLY A 136 -4.64 18.23 13.58
C GLY A 136 -3.18 18.52 13.21
N CYS A 137 -2.88 19.81 13.02
CA CYS A 137 -1.56 20.29 12.60
C CYS A 137 -0.48 19.98 13.66
N ASP A 138 -0.74 20.32 14.93
CA ASP A 138 0.24 20.17 16.01
C ASP A 138 0.57 18.70 16.27
N LYS A 139 -0.46 17.83 16.25
CA LYS A 139 -0.27 16.38 16.41
C LYS A 139 0.54 15.78 15.26
N THR A 140 0.27 16.20 14.03
CA THR A 140 1.03 15.74 12.85
C THR A 140 2.49 16.19 12.90
N LEU A 141 2.75 17.45 13.28
CA LEU A 141 4.11 17.99 13.44
C LEU A 141 4.88 17.32 14.57
N SER A 142 4.24 17.11 15.72
CA SER A 142 4.83 16.36 16.84
C SER A 142 5.12 14.91 16.44
N ALA A 143 4.19 14.24 15.76
CA ALA A 143 4.43 12.87 15.27
C ALA A 143 5.58 12.79 14.26
N HIS A 144 5.80 13.84 13.46
CA HIS A 144 6.96 13.93 12.59
C HIS A 144 8.26 14.09 13.37
N ALA A 145 8.30 15.00 14.35
CA ALA A 145 9.46 15.22 15.20
C ALA A 145 9.83 13.95 16.01
N ASP A 146 8.82 13.19 16.44
CA ASP A 146 9.00 11.94 17.19
C ASP A 146 9.31 10.73 16.30
N GLY A 147 9.35 10.87 14.97
CA GLY A 147 9.53 9.76 14.01
C GLY A 147 8.30 8.86 13.81
N ARG A 148 7.31 8.93 14.71
CA ARG A 148 6.07 8.13 14.68
C ARG A 148 5.26 8.28 13.40
N LEU A 149 5.36 9.43 12.72
CA LEU A 149 4.69 9.65 11.44
C LEU A 149 5.14 8.63 10.38
N PHE A 150 6.45 8.37 10.31
CA PHE A 150 6.98 7.38 9.39
C PHE A 150 6.53 5.99 9.78
N ASP A 151 6.54 5.62 11.06
CA ASP A 151 6.06 4.30 11.50
C ASP A 151 4.59 4.06 11.10
N MET A 152 3.73 5.08 11.15
CA MET A 152 2.33 4.97 10.71
C MET A 152 2.21 4.81 9.19
N LEU A 153 2.99 5.60 8.43
CA LEU A 153 3.08 5.49 6.97
C LEU A 153 3.72 4.17 6.53
N GLU A 154 4.60 3.63 7.38
CA GLU A 154 5.30 2.39 7.20
C GLU A 154 4.59 1.21 7.86
N GLY A 155 3.44 1.40 8.51
CA GLY A 155 2.57 0.32 9.04
C GLY A 155 1.99 -0.65 7.98
N SER A 156 2.62 -0.72 6.82
CA SER A 156 2.42 -1.67 5.72
C SER A 156 3.74 -2.03 5.01
N PHE A 157 4.90 -1.58 5.48
CA PHE A 157 6.10 -2.38 5.33
C PHE A 157 5.87 -3.57 6.22
N LYS A 158 5.49 -4.69 5.61
CA LYS A 158 5.69 -5.96 6.32
C LYS A 158 7.17 -5.96 6.67
N ASN A 159 7.46 -5.92 7.95
CA ASN A 159 8.81 -6.03 8.45
C ASN A 159 9.24 -7.45 8.14
N TYR A 160 9.81 -7.65 6.96
CA TYR A 160 10.31 -8.94 6.53
C TYR A 160 11.73 -9.05 7.07
N ASP A 161 12.04 -10.19 7.70
CA ASP A 161 13.39 -10.46 8.19
C ASP A 161 14.43 -10.44 7.04
N PHE A 162 13.96 -10.69 5.81
CA PHE A 162 14.76 -10.78 4.59
C PHE A 162 14.18 -9.91 3.46
N ASP A 163 15.08 -9.32 2.67
CA ASP A 163 14.78 -8.64 1.41
C ASP A 163 14.47 -9.63 0.27
N LEU A 164 15.04 -10.84 0.33
CA LEU A 164 14.88 -11.91 -0.66
C LEU A 164 14.95 -13.29 0.01
N ILE A 165 14.00 -14.18 -0.31
CA ILE A 165 14.06 -15.60 0.04
C ILE A 165 14.17 -16.40 -1.26
N VAL A 166 15.20 -17.25 -1.36
CA VAL A 166 15.41 -18.16 -2.49
C VAL A 166 15.11 -19.59 -2.05
N ILE A 167 14.15 -20.24 -2.71
CA ILE A 167 13.78 -21.63 -2.44
C ILE A 167 14.41 -22.50 -3.54
N GLY A 168 15.45 -23.26 -3.15
CA GLY A 168 16.22 -24.14 -4.02
C GLY A 168 17.69 -23.73 -4.16
N GLY A 169 18.59 -24.59 -3.68
CA GLY A 169 20.05 -24.41 -3.69
C GLY A 169 20.73 -24.80 -5.00
N GLY A 170 20.01 -24.80 -6.11
CA GLY A 170 20.58 -25.05 -7.44
C GLY A 170 21.46 -23.89 -7.93
N SER A 171 22.14 -24.08 -9.06
CA SER A 171 23.03 -23.06 -9.65
C SER A 171 22.34 -21.71 -9.89
N GLY A 172 21.08 -21.71 -10.33
CA GLY A 172 20.30 -20.49 -10.50
C GLY A 172 19.94 -19.79 -9.18
N GLY A 173 19.57 -20.56 -8.16
CA GLY A 173 19.21 -20.02 -6.84
C GLY A 173 20.41 -19.39 -6.13
N LEU A 174 21.56 -20.08 -6.12
CA LEU A 174 22.80 -19.55 -5.55
C LEU A 174 23.33 -18.32 -6.30
N ALA A 175 23.26 -18.33 -7.64
CA ALA A 175 23.69 -17.19 -8.44
C ALA A 175 22.85 -15.93 -8.17
N ALA A 176 21.52 -16.07 -8.14
CA ALA A 176 20.61 -14.98 -7.82
C ALA A 176 20.83 -14.45 -6.39
N SER A 177 21.03 -15.36 -5.44
CA SER A 177 21.27 -15.00 -4.03
C SER A 177 22.57 -14.22 -3.85
N LYS A 178 23.64 -14.65 -4.52
CA LYS A 178 24.96 -14.02 -4.47
C LYS A 178 24.92 -12.61 -5.06
N GLU A 179 24.22 -12.44 -6.19
CA GLU A 179 24.06 -11.14 -6.83
C GLU A 179 23.27 -10.16 -5.93
N ALA A 180 22.14 -10.60 -5.38
CA ALA A 180 21.34 -9.78 -4.46
C ALA A 180 22.10 -9.38 -3.18
N ALA A 181 22.88 -10.31 -2.62
CA ALA A 181 23.75 -10.03 -1.48
C ALA A 181 24.85 -9.01 -1.83
N GLY A 182 25.37 -9.03 -3.07
CA GLY A 182 26.32 -8.03 -3.58
C GLY A 182 25.79 -6.60 -3.55
N PHE A 183 24.46 -6.43 -3.63
CA PHE A 183 23.77 -5.15 -3.44
C PHE A 183 23.39 -4.84 -1.98
N GLY A 184 23.95 -5.57 -1.01
CA GLY A 184 23.70 -5.35 0.41
C GLY A 184 22.31 -5.77 0.89
N LYS A 185 21.63 -6.66 0.17
CA LYS A 185 20.31 -7.20 0.57
C LYS A 185 20.46 -8.33 1.58
N LYS A 186 19.53 -8.39 2.55
CA LYS A 186 19.38 -9.54 3.47
C LYS A 186 18.72 -10.69 2.71
N VAL A 187 19.50 -11.70 2.35
CA VAL A 187 19.04 -12.86 1.57
C VAL A 187 19.02 -14.12 2.43
N ALA A 188 17.93 -14.89 2.37
CA ALA A 188 17.88 -16.26 2.87
C ALA A 188 17.79 -17.26 1.72
N VAL A 189 18.52 -18.37 1.82
CA VAL A 189 18.45 -19.49 0.86
C VAL A 189 17.98 -20.73 1.60
N CYS A 190 16.87 -21.30 1.17
CA CYS A 190 16.29 -22.52 1.71
C CYS A 190 16.44 -23.63 0.68
N ASP A 191 17.30 -24.61 0.96
CA ASP A 191 17.46 -25.80 0.13
C ASP A 191 17.05 -27.06 0.90
N PHE A 192 16.33 -27.95 0.22
CA PHE A 192 15.93 -29.23 0.80
C PHE A 192 16.20 -30.34 -0.21
N VAL A 193 17.08 -31.26 0.18
CA VAL A 193 17.37 -32.47 -0.59
C VAL A 193 16.63 -33.63 0.07
N LYS A 194 15.65 -34.20 -0.64
CA LYS A 194 15.01 -35.44 -0.19
C LYS A 194 16.07 -36.54 -0.14
N PRO A 195 16.28 -37.20 1.02
CA PRO A 195 17.26 -38.27 1.11
C PRO A 195 16.89 -39.41 0.16
N THR A 196 17.89 -39.98 -0.50
CA THR A 196 17.70 -41.16 -1.33
C THR A 196 17.19 -42.31 -0.45
N PRO A 197 16.12 -43.04 -0.86
CA PRO A 197 15.72 -44.25 -0.17
C PRO A 197 16.92 -45.21 -0.12
N LEU A 198 17.32 -45.64 1.08
CA LEU A 198 18.29 -46.73 1.22
C LEU A 198 17.75 -47.93 0.46
N GLY A 199 18.53 -48.45 -0.48
CA GLY A 199 18.11 -49.53 -1.36
C GLY A 199 17.53 -50.68 -0.55
N THR A 200 16.38 -51.20 -0.99
CA THR A 200 15.89 -52.50 -0.53
C THR A 200 16.88 -53.54 -1.04
N THR A 201 17.54 -54.24 -0.10
CA THR A 201 18.27 -55.50 -0.34
C THR A 201 17.41 -56.52 -1.07
#